data_AF-A0AB38G2H1-F1
#
_entry.id   AF-A0AB38G2H1-F1
#
_cell.length_a   1.000
_cell.length_b   1.000
_cell.length_c   1.000
_cell.angle_alpha   90.00
_cell.angle_beta   90.00
_cell.angle_gamma   90.00
#
_symmetry.space_group_name_H-M   'P 1'
#
loop_
_entity.id
_entity.type
_entity.pdbx_description
1 polymer ?
#
loop_
_entity_poly.entity_id
_entity_poly.type
_entity_poly.pdbx_seq_one_letter_code
_entity_poly.pdbx_strand_id
1 'polypeptide(L)'
;MISIFKEKINIHSDNLQSAINKKINNTSLSSKSLEKLVSIANTQYEFKNGEADSIIRDIPCSTNVNYVQISKLIKEIKTIKPAKDDSFINSRIHSWKANAEKLLKTNYNPEEGKQALGKGSRGTVYKDGESIIKKTKNLTLNEIFHEANMCNEYHIKIQSSKKSATIVEKCIEMPFINGKTPNFQDTLIGVNDLFKHGFFMGDAKPSNFLKTPEGSVEPIDFGLVFKRDSLEFIDAEVKKNIISDYLKGGFRYIPNEIKKEYHSCIVKLDDILGKDSPTRKINVKILSKAGL
;
A
#
# COMPACT_ATOMS: atom_id res chain seq x y z
N MET A 1 -27.46 6.80 49.67
CA MET A 1 -26.35 7.16 48.77
C MET A 1 -25.39 5.96 48.76
N ILE A 2 -25.56 5.02 47.83
CA ILE A 2 -24.72 3.80 47.81
C ILE A 2 -23.40 4.19 47.15
N SER A 3 -22.35 4.34 47.97
CA SER A 3 -20.98 4.39 47.50
C SER A 3 -20.64 3.02 46.94
N ILE A 4 -20.87 2.83 45.63
CA ILE A 4 -20.37 1.67 44.91
C ILE A 4 -18.87 1.88 44.79
N PHE A 5 -18.10 1.23 45.66
CA PHE A 5 -16.65 1.16 45.49
C PHE A 5 -16.37 0.62 44.09
N LYS A 6 -15.78 1.45 43.22
CA LYS A 6 -15.36 1.03 41.89
C LYS A 6 -14.33 -0.08 42.03
N GLU A 7 -14.71 -1.30 41.68
CA GLU A 7 -13.84 -2.46 41.78
C GLU A 7 -12.50 -2.20 41.08
N LYS A 8 -11.40 -2.57 41.75
CA LYS A 8 -10.05 -2.39 41.21
C LYS A 8 -9.74 -3.56 40.26
N ILE A 9 -9.10 -3.23 39.15
CA ILE A 9 -8.54 -4.25 38.23
C ILE A 9 -7.41 -4.99 38.95
N ASN A 10 -7.47 -6.31 38.95
CA ASN A 10 -6.46 -7.23 39.45
C ASN A 10 -5.84 -8.00 38.27
N ILE A 11 -4.57 -7.71 37.99
CA ILE A 11 -3.84 -8.27 36.83
C ILE A 11 -3.63 -9.79 36.92
N HIS A 12 -3.78 -10.40 38.09
CA HIS A 12 -3.56 -11.84 38.29
C HIS A 12 -4.83 -12.67 38.18
N SER A 13 -6.00 -12.07 38.37
CA SER A 13 -7.29 -12.77 38.40
C SER A 13 -8.26 -12.33 37.31
N ASP A 14 -8.12 -11.11 36.81
CA ASP A 14 -9.04 -10.56 35.82
C ASP A 14 -8.59 -10.92 34.40
N ASN A 15 -9.55 -11.36 33.58
CA ASN A 15 -9.42 -11.32 32.13
C ASN A 15 -9.88 -9.95 31.58
N LEU A 16 -9.62 -9.66 30.31
CA LEU A 16 -9.89 -8.36 29.69
C LEU A 16 -11.37 -7.95 29.83
N GLN A 17 -12.31 -8.87 29.64
CA GLN A 17 -13.75 -8.63 29.81
C GLN A 17 -14.09 -8.21 31.25
N SER A 18 -13.64 -8.97 32.25
CA SER A 18 -13.90 -8.68 33.66
C SER A 18 -13.25 -7.37 34.09
N ALA A 19 -12.05 -7.07 33.61
CA ALA A 19 -11.35 -5.81 33.88
C ALA A 19 -12.08 -4.59 33.29
N ILE A 20 -12.64 -4.72 32.08
CA ILE A 20 -13.48 -3.69 31.44
C ILE A 20 -14.79 -3.51 32.22
N ASN A 21 -15.43 -4.60 32.65
CA ASN A 21 -16.67 -4.54 33.43
C ASN A 21 -16.51 -3.75 34.74
N LYS A 22 -15.35 -3.88 35.40
CA LYS A 22 -15.00 -3.10 36.61
C LYS A 22 -14.82 -1.60 36.37
N LYS A 23 -14.82 -1.16 35.11
CA LYS A 23 -14.72 0.25 34.70
C LYS A 23 -16.02 0.79 34.10
N ILE A 24 -17.09 0.00 34.11
CA ILE A 24 -18.41 0.48 33.71
C ILE A 24 -18.82 1.69 34.58
N ASN A 25 -19.49 2.66 33.97
CA ASN A 25 -19.89 3.96 34.50
C ASN A 25 -18.72 4.90 34.85
N ASN A 26 -17.53 4.63 34.32
CA ASN A 26 -16.45 5.60 34.35
C ASN A 26 -16.62 6.63 33.23
N THR A 27 -16.28 7.88 33.51
CA THR A 27 -16.16 8.94 32.51
C THR A 27 -14.74 9.04 31.93
N SER A 28 -13.76 8.37 32.55
CA SER A 28 -12.36 8.33 32.13
C SER A 28 -11.62 7.08 32.63
N LEU A 29 -10.46 6.79 32.03
CA LEU A 29 -9.51 5.78 32.51
C LEU A 29 -8.20 6.47 32.86
N SER A 30 -7.68 6.20 34.06
CA SER A 30 -6.34 6.66 34.46
C SER A 30 -5.25 5.87 33.73
N SER A 31 -4.05 6.43 33.62
CA SER A 31 -2.88 5.73 33.06
C SER A 31 -2.63 4.39 33.74
N LYS A 32 -2.76 4.35 35.08
CA LYS A 32 -2.66 3.11 35.87
C LYS A 32 -3.72 2.07 35.53
N SER A 33 -4.92 2.49 35.13
CA SER A 33 -5.96 1.56 34.67
C SER A 33 -5.63 1.02 33.28
N LEU A 34 -5.13 1.87 32.38
CA LEU A 34 -4.69 1.47 31.04
C LEU A 34 -3.50 0.50 31.08
N GLU A 35 -2.49 0.77 31.92
CA GLU A 35 -1.35 -0.13 32.14
C GLU A 35 -1.78 -1.52 32.61
N LYS A 36 -2.77 -1.59 33.50
CA LYS A 36 -3.33 -2.87 33.95
C LYS A 36 -4.07 -3.60 32.84
N LEU A 37 -4.85 -2.89 32.02
CA LEU A 37 -5.52 -3.48 30.86
C LEU A 37 -4.51 -4.03 29.84
N VAL A 38 -3.41 -3.29 29.59
CA VAL A 38 -2.29 -3.74 28.75
C VAL A 38 -1.66 -5.01 29.32
N SER A 39 -1.35 -5.03 30.61
CA SER A 39 -0.77 -6.21 31.27
C SER A 39 -1.67 -7.44 31.16
N ILE A 40 -2.98 -7.28 31.34
CA ILE A 40 -3.95 -8.37 31.20
C ILE A 40 -4.01 -8.85 29.74
N ALA A 41 -4.07 -7.92 28.77
CA ALA A 41 -4.11 -8.28 27.35
C ALA A 41 -2.83 -9.00 26.90
N ASN A 42 -1.65 -8.54 27.34
CA ASN A 42 -0.38 -9.21 27.05
C ASN A 42 -0.37 -10.65 27.55
N THR A 43 -0.83 -10.88 28.77
CA THR A 43 -0.90 -12.23 29.36
C THR A 43 -1.97 -13.09 28.67
N GLN A 44 -3.19 -12.57 28.50
CA GLN A 44 -4.32 -13.34 27.97
C GLN A 44 -4.15 -13.75 26.50
N TYR A 45 -3.50 -12.90 25.70
CA TYR A 45 -3.34 -13.09 24.26
C TYR A 45 -1.90 -13.34 23.85
N GLU A 46 -0.99 -13.52 24.81
CA GLU A 46 0.43 -13.78 24.58
C GLU A 46 1.11 -12.76 23.64
N PHE A 47 0.74 -11.48 23.78
CA PHE A 47 1.35 -10.39 23.02
C PHE A 47 2.75 -10.09 23.57
N LYS A 48 3.72 -9.96 22.67
CA LYS A 48 5.16 -9.83 23.01
C LYS A 48 5.83 -8.62 22.37
N ASN A 49 5.17 -7.97 21.41
CA ASN A 49 5.79 -7.03 20.48
C ASN A 49 5.19 -5.62 20.59
N GLY A 50 4.39 -5.35 21.62
CA GLY A 50 3.74 -4.05 21.86
C GLY A 50 2.31 -3.97 21.33
N GLU A 51 1.68 -5.09 20.96
CA GLU A 51 0.33 -5.11 20.41
C GLU A 51 -0.70 -4.54 21.38
N ALA A 52 -0.64 -4.92 22.67
CA ALA A 52 -1.59 -4.42 23.66
C ALA A 52 -1.46 -2.92 23.90
N ASP A 53 -0.24 -2.38 23.93
CA ASP A 53 0.00 -0.94 24.05
C ASP A 53 -0.55 -0.18 22.84
N SER A 54 -0.40 -0.73 21.63
CA SER A 54 -0.98 -0.15 20.42
C SER A 54 -2.50 -0.20 20.41
N ILE A 55 -3.10 -1.31 20.83
CA ILE A 55 -4.55 -1.46 20.89
C ILE A 55 -5.15 -0.53 21.95
N ILE A 56 -4.62 -0.55 23.17
CA ILE A 56 -5.27 0.03 24.36
C ILE A 56 -4.86 1.49 24.60
N ARG A 57 -3.60 1.84 24.29
CA ARG A 57 -2.99 3.13 24.60
C ARG A 57 -2.57 3.92 23.35
N ASP A 58 -2.79 3.37 22.16
CA ASP A 58 -2.43 3.99 20.87
C ASP A 58 -0.93 4.29 20.73
N ILE A 59 -0.08 3.45 21.36
CA ILE A 59 1.37 3.54 21.27
C ILE A 59 1.84 2.69 20.08
N PRO A 60 2.72 3.19 19.19
CA PRO A 60 3.21 2.40 18.05
C PRO A 60 3.78 1.03 18.44
N CYS A 61 3.38 -0.02 17.73
CA CYS A 61 3.84 -1.39 17.91
C CYS A 61 5.12 -1.68 17.10
N SER A 62 5.93 -2.65 17.55
CA SER A 62 7.07 -3.15 16.78
C SER A 62 6.63 -4.05 15.61
N THR A 63 7.55 -4.32 14.69
CA THR A 63 7.32 -5.23 13.55
C THR A 63 7.24 -6.69 14.01
N ASN A 64 6.22 -7.45 13.54
CA ASN A 64 5.89 -8.87 13.84
C ASN A 64 4.76 -9.11 14.87
N VAL A 65 3.57 -8.53 14.67
CA VAL A 65 2.43 -8.75 15.58
C VAL A 65 1.86 -10.17 15.53
N ASN A 66 1.27 -10.63 16.64
CA ASN A 66 0.62 -11.94 16.74
C ASN A 66 -0.83 -11.94 16.17
N TYR A 67 -0.97 -12.11 14.86
CA TYR A 67 -2.25 -11.99 14.12
C TYR A 67 -3.37 -12.92 14.59
N VAL A 68 -3.04 -14.16 14.92
CA VAL A 68 -4.01 -15.17 15.40
C VAL A 68 -4.67 -14.66 16.68
N GLN A 69 -3.84 -14.12 17.58
CA GLN A 69 -4.31 -13.63 18.87
C GLN A 69 -5.01 -12.26 18.77
N ILE A 70 -4.60 -11.38 17.85
CA ILE A 70 -5.34 -10.14 17.54
C ILE A 70 -6.73 -10.47 16.97
N SER A 71 -6.83 -11.44 16.07
CA SER A 71 -8.11 -11.87 15.49
C SER A 71 -9.04 -12.47 16.56
N LYS A 72 -8.47 -13.22 17.51
CA LYS A 72 -9.18 -13.74 18.68
C LYS A 72 -9.69 -12.58 19.56
N LEU A 73 -8.83 -11.60 19.87
CA LEU A 73 -9.20 -10.40 20.62
C LEU A 73 -10.35 -9.63 19.97
N ILE A 74 -10.36 -9.45 18.65
CA ILE A 74 -11.46 -8.74 17.95
C ILE A 74 -12.79 -9.49 18.10
N LYS A 75 -12.77 -10.82 18.03
CA LYS A 75 -13.97 -11.65 18.24
C LYS A 75 -14.48 -11.50 19.68
N GLU A 76 -13.59 -11.54 20.66
CA GLU A 76 -13.93 -11.39 22.08
C GLU A 76 -14.38 -9.96 22.42
N ILE A 77 -13.74 -8.94 21.88
CA ILE A 77 -14.14 -7.53 22.09
C ILE A 77 -15.56 -7.25 21.57
N LYS A 78 -15.98 -7.91 20.48
CA LYS A 78 -17.36 -7.78 19.95
C LYS A 78 -18.43 -8.37 20.87
N THR A 79 -18.08 -9.33 21.74
CA THR A 79 -19.04 -9.95 22.66
C THR A 79 -19.16 -9.18 23.98
N ILE A 80 -18.23 -8.26 24.25
CA ILE A 80 -18.30 -7.32 25.37
C ILE A 80 -19.50 -6.40 25.14
N LYS A 81 -20.57 -6.63 25.90
CA LYS A 81 -21.73 -5.73 25.98
C LYS A 81 -21.69 -4.99 27.31
N PRO A 82 -21.23 -3.72 27.34
CA PRO A 82 -21.43 -2.88 28.51
C PRO A 82 -22.93 -2.72 28.79
N ALA A 83 -23.28 -2.27 30.01
CA ALA A 83 -24.64 -1.85 30.30
C ALA A 83 -25.12 -0.83 29.26
N LYS A 84 -26.43 -0.86 28.94
CA LYS A 84 -27.05 -0.17 27.79
C LYS A 84 -26.79 1.35 27.72
N ASP A 85 -26.29 1.97 28.79
CA ASP A 85 -26.11 3.42 28.93
C ASP A 85 -24.66 3.90 29.15
N ASP A 86 -23.64 3.01 29.08
CA ASP A 86 -22.24 3.43 29.29
C ASP A 86 -21.56 3.91 28.00
N SER A 87 -21.82 5.15 27.62
CA SER A 87 -21.30 5.76 26.38
C SER A 87 -19.77 5.80 26.31
N PHE A 88 -19.08 6.03 27.44
CA PHE A 88 -17.63 6.14 27.48
C PHE A 88 -16.93 4.79 27.25
N ILE A 89 -17.33 3.74 27.98
CA ILE A 89 -16.73 2.41 27.79
C ILE A 89 -17.08 1.85 26.40
N ASN A 90 -18.29 2.09 25.90
CA ASN A 90 -18.66 1.74 24.53
C ASN A 90 -17.74 2.43 23.49
N SER A 91 -17.45 3.72 23.66
CA SER A 91 -16.49 4.44 22.80
C SER A 91 -15.09 3.85 22.86
N ARG A 92 -14.61 3.46 24.06
CA ARG A 92 -13.30 2.82 24.22
C ARG A 92 -13.22 1.46 23.57
N ILE A 93 -14.23 0.61 23.74
CA ILE A 93 -14.35 -0.68 23.07
C ILE A 93 -14.30 -0.50 21.55
N HIS A 94 -15.03 0.48 21.02
CA HIS A 94 -15.02 0.78 19.59
C HIS A 94 -13.62 1.20 19.10
N SER A 95 -12.95 2.10 19.84
CA SER A 95 -11.59 2.54 19.53
C SER A 95 -10.57 1.39 19.59
N TRP A 96 -10.60 0.56 20.62
CA TRP A 96 -9.70 -0.59 20.75
C TRP A 96 -9.92 -1.62 19.64
N LYS A 97 -11.17 -1.87 19.26
CA LYS A 97 -11.49 -2.70 18.10
C LYS A 97 -10.89 -2.12 16.82
N ALA A 98 -11.07 -0.82 16.57
CA ALA A 98 -10.53 -0.16 15.39
C ALA A 98 -8.98 -0.23 15.36
N ASN A 99 -8.32 -0.05 16.51
CA ASN A 99 -6.87 -0.19 16.64
C ASN A 99 -6.41 -1.62 16.37
N ALA A 100 -7.11 -2.63 16.89
CA ALA A 100 -6.81 -4.03 16.61
C ALA A 100 -7.03 -4.38 15.13
N GLU A 101 -8.08 -3.86 14.49
CA GLU A 101 -8.32 -4.02 13.06
C GLU A 101 -7.25 -3.33 12.22
N LYS A 102 -6.72 -2.18 12.66
CA LYS A 102 -5.58 -1.51 12.05
C LYS A 102 -4.30 -2.37 12.13
N LEU A 103 -4.10 -3.11 13.23
CA LEU A 103 -2.99 -4.06 13.35
C LEU A 103 -3.20 -5.33 12.49
N LEU A 104 -4.42 -5.80 12.29
CA LEU A 104 -4.65 -6.88 11.31
C LEU A 104 -4.39 -6.44 9.86
N LYS A 105 -4.63 -5.16 9.56
CA LYS A 105 -4.25 -4.52 8.29
C LYS A 105 -2.73 -4.27 8.17
N THR A 106 -1.91 -4.87 9.06
CA THR A 106 -0.44 -4.82 9.00
C THR A 106 0.29 -6.15 8.68
N ASN A 107 -0.41 -7.26 8.33
CA ASN A 107 0.09 -8.27 7.35
C ASN A 107 -1.03 -8.92 6.49
N TYR A 108 -1.49 -8.27 5.42
CA TYR A 108 -2.37 -8.82 4.39
C TYR A 108 -1.62 -9.83 3.51
N ASN A 109 -1.96 -11.12 3.60
CA ASN A 109 -1.53 -12.12 2.62
C ASN A 109 -2.63 -12.29 1.54
N PRO A 110 -2.48 -11.72 0.33
CA PRO A 110 -3.49 -11.83 -0.72
C PRO A 110 -3.70 -13.24 -1.26
N GLU A 111 -2.84 -14.20 -0.91
CA GLU A 111 -2.85 -15.56 -1.48
C GLU A 111 -4.09 -16.38 -1.09
N GLU A 112 -4.72 -16.15 0.06
CA GLU A 112 -5.91 -16.90 0.47
C GLU A 112 -7.14 -16.46 -0.32
N GLY A 113 -7.67 -17.37 -1.15
CA GLY A 113 -8.95 -17.23 -1.85
C GLY A 113 -8.95 -16.36 -3.10
N LYS A 114 -7.79 -15.88 -3.58
CA LYS A 114 -7.70 -14.98 -4.74
C LYS A 114 -7.11 -15.64 -5.98
N GLN A 115 -7.60 -15.25 -7.15
CA GLN A 115 -7.07 -15.72 -8.43
C GLN A 115 -5.76 -15.00 -8.75
N ALA A 116 -4.66 -15.75 -8.87
CA ALA A 116 -3.40 -15.20 -9.36
C ALA A 116 -3.53 -14.80 -10.83
N LEU A 117 -3.23 -13.54 -11.14
CA LEU A 117 -3.26 -13.00 -12.51
C LEU A 117 -1.89 -13.03 -13.17
N GLY A 118 -0.82 -12.92 -12.38
CA GLY A 118 0.54 -12.94 -12.91
C GLY A 118 1.61 -12.76 -11.85
N LYS A 119 2.84 -13.11 -12.22
CA LYS A 119 4.04 -12.97 -11.39
C LYS A 119 5.13 -12.29 -12.20
N GLY A 120 5.64 -11.16 -11.69
CA GLY A 120 6.72 -10.39 -12.29
C GLY A 120 7.95 -10.32 -11.39
N SER A 121 8.97 -9.59 -11.84
CA SER A 121 10.20 -9.34 -11.07
C SER A 121 9.93 -8.54 -9.80
N ARG A 122 8.91 -7.66 -9.81
CA ARG A 122 8.56 -6.73 -8.73
C ARG A 122 7.47 -7.24 -7.78
N GLY A 123 6.89 -8.41 -8.04
CA GLY A 123 5.80 -8.92 -7.21
C GLY A 123 4.87 -9.91 -7.90
N THR A 124 3.79 -10.24 -7.21
CA THR A 124 2.69 -11.10 -7.71
C THR A 124 1.39 -10.31 -7.69
N VAL A 125 0.55 -10.48 -8.71
CA VAL A 125 -0.74 -9.80 -8.84
C VAL A 125 -1.87 -10.80 -8.67
N TYR A 126 -2.85 -10.44 -7.86
CA TYR A 126 -4.03 -11.23 -7.54
C TYR A 126 -5.29 -10.41 -7.89
N LYS A 127 -6.34 -11.07 -8.37
CA LYS A 127 -7.65 -10.46 -8.56
C LYS A 127 -8.48 -10.55 -7.28
N ASP A 128 -9.14 -9.45 -6.91
CA ASP A 128 -10.07 -9.38 -5.78
C ASP A 128 -11.31 -8.55 -6.18
N GLY A 129 -12.34 -9.24 -6.68
CA GLY A 129 -13.53 -8.58 -7.21
C GLY A 129 -13.22 -7.61 -8.36
N GLU A 130 -13.46 -6.31 -8.10
CA GLU A 130 -13.22 -5.19 -9.01
C GLU A 130 -11.83 -4.55 -8.85
N SER A 131 -11.00 -5.11 -7.97
CA SER A 131 -9.64 -4.65 -7.70
C SER A 131 -8.62 -5.70 -8.09
N ILE A 132 -7.38 -5.27 -8.24
CA ILE A 132 -6.19 -6.12 -8.17
C ILE A 132 -5.43 -5.80 -6.90
N ILE A 133 -4.76 -6.80 -6.33
CA ILE A 133 -3.72 -6.59 -5.33
C ILE A 133 -2.38 -6.99 -5.92
N LYS A 134 -1.44 -6.05 -5.96
CA LYS A 134 -0.03 -6.29 -6.26
C LYS A 134 0.74 -6.46 -4.96
N LYS A 135 1.11 -7.70 -4.62
CA LYS A 135 2.03 -8.01 -3.52
C LYS A 135 3.46 -7.76 -3.99
N THR A 136 4.08 -6.70 -3.48
CA THR A 136 5.42 -6.30 -3.94
C THR A 136 6.51 -7.17 -3.32
N LYS A 137 7.57 -7.42 -4.08
CA LYS A 137 8.76 -8.16 -3.63
C LYS A 137 9.96 -7.23 -3.66
N ASN A 138 10.60 -7.05 -2.50
CA ASN A 138 11.84 -6.28 -2.34
C ASN A 138 11.75 -4.80 -2.78
N LEU A 139 10.56 -4.21 -2.86
CA LEU A 139 10.42 -2.77 -3.10
C LEU A 139 10.50 -2.00 -1.79
N THR A 140 11.08 -0.80 -1.87
CA THR A 140 11.04 0.19 -0.79
C THR A 140 9.65 0.80 -0.67
N LEU A 141 9.33 1.39 0.48
CA LEU A 141 8.05 2.09 0.67
C LEU A 141 7.88 3.24 -0.34
N ASN A 142 8.95 3.96 -0.66
CA ASN A 142 8.92 5.07 -1.62
C ASN A 142 8.54 4.60 -3.03
N GLU A 143 9.03 3.44 -3.47
CA GLU A 143 8.65 2.85 -4.75
C GLU A 143 7.16 2.44 -4.78
N ILE A 144 6.66 1.91 -3.66
CA ILE A 144 5.25 1.54 -3.52
C ILE A 144 4.36 2.79 -3.56
N PHE A 145 4.73 3.84 -2.81
CA PHE A 145 4.04 5.14 -2.84
C PHE A 145 4.05 5.77 -4.23
N HIS A 146 5.19 5.72 -4.91
CA HIS A 146 5.33 6.24 -6.27
C HIS A 146 4.35 5.57 -7.23
N GLU A 147 4.27 4.23 -7.22
CA GLU A 147 3.35 3.48 -8.08
C GLU A 147 1.88 3.84 -7.80
N ALA A 148 1.47 3.84 -6.53
CA ALA A 148 0.09 4.17 -6.16
C ALA A 148 -0.28 5.62 -6.51
N ASN A 149 0.63 6.56 -6.25
CA ASN A 149 0.42 7.98 -6.56
C ASN A 149 0.28 8.22 -8.06
N MET A 150 1.15 7.63 -8.89
CA MET A 150 1.07 7.78 -10.34
C MET A 150 -0.21 7.15 -10.91
N CYS A 151 -0.64 6.01 -10.38
CA CYS A 151 -1.93 5.40 -10.74
C CYS A 151 -3.11 6.35 -10.42
N ASN A 152 -3.13 6.90 -9.21
CA ASN A 152 -4.17 7.83 -8.77
C ASN A 152 -4.18 9.11 -9.60
N GLU A 153 -3.03 9.75 -9.78
CA GLU A 153 -2.92 10.98 -10.57
C GLU A 153 -3.36 10.77 -12.02
N TYR A 154 -2.99 9.64 -12.63
CA TYR A 154 -3.43 9.30 -13.98
C TYR A 154 -4.95 9.16 -14.05
N HIS A 155 -5.56 8.38 -13.15
CA HIS A 155 -7.01 8.18 -13.15
C HIS A 155 -7.80 9.46 -12.88
N ILE A 156 -7.27 10.36 -12.03
CA ILE A 156 -7.83 11.70 -11.82
C ILE A 156 -7.73 12.51 -13.13
N LYS A 157 -6.58 12.47 -13.80
CA LYS A 157 -6.33 13.26 -15.02
C LYS A 157 -7.27 12.87 -16.16
N ILE A 158 -7.56 11.58 -16.33
CA ILE A 158 -8.49 11.08 -17.34
C ILE A 158 -9.96 11.08 -16.88
N GLN A 159 -10.25 11.67 -15.71
CA GLN A 159 -11.59 11.74 -15.11
C GLN A 159 -12.25 10.36 -14.96
N SER A 160 -11.47 9.35 -14.60
CA SER A 160 -11.97 8.00 -14.39
C SER A 160 -12.79 7.91 -13.10
N SER A 161 -13.91 7.17 -13.15
CA SER A 161 -14.70 6.79 -11.97
C SER A 161 -14.15 5.57 -11.22
N LYS A 162 -12.97 5.05 -11.63
CA LYS A 162 -12.30 3.92 -10.99
C LYS A 162 -11.88 4.28 -9.56
N LYS A 163 -11.87 3.27 -8.68
CA LYS A 163 -11.43 3.42 -7.29
C LYS A 163 -9.98 3.91 -7.23
N SER A 164 -9.65 4.75 -6.25
CA SER A 164 -8.25 5.11 -6.02
C SER A 164 -7.43 3.89 -5.61
N ALA A 165 -6.19 3.82 -6.10
CA ALA A 165 -5.19 2.91 -5.61
C ALA A 165 -4.90 3.21 -4.12
N THR A 166 -4.83 2.16 -3.31
CA THR A 166 -4.50 2.26 -1.88
C THR A 166 -3.34 1.34 -1.53
N ILE A 167 -2.60 1.70 -0.48
CA ILE A 167 -1.47 0.91 0.00
C ILE A 167 -1.85 0.28 1.34
N VAL A 168 -1.69 -1.03 1.41
CA VAL A 168 -1.80 -1.80 2.65
C VAL A 168 -0.49 -2.57 2.79
N GLU A 169 0.38 -2.09 3.68
CA GLU A 169 1.75 -2.59 3.89
C GLU A 169 2.62 -2.59 2.62
N LYS A 170 2.98 -3.77 2.11
CA LYS A 170 3.74 -4.03 0.88
C LYS A 170 2.83 -4.41 -0.29
N CYS A 171 1.52 -4.23 -0.14
CA CYS A 171 0.55 -4.47 -1.18
C CYS A 171 -0.01 -3.16 -1.72
N ILE A 172 -0.22 -3.11 -3.03
CA ILE A 172 -0.94 -2.03 -3.69
C ILE A 172 -2.26 -2.60 -4.18
N GLU A 173 -3.36 -2.10 -3.69
CA GLU A 173 -4.68 -2.35 -4.25
C GLU A 173 -4.94 -1.32 -5.36
N MET A 174 -5.30 -1.76 -6.55
CA MET A 174 -5.56 -0.90 -7.72
C MET A 174 -6.83 -1.35 -8.45
N PRO A 175 -7.44 -0.51 -9.29
CA PRO A 175 -8.55 -0.92 -10.14
C PRO A 175 -8.20 -2.11 -11.04
N PHE A 176 -9.13 -3.07 -11.13
CA PHE A 176 -9.03 -4.11 -12.14
C PHE A 176 -9.42 -3.56 -13.51
N ILE A 177 -8.58 -3.81 -14.52
CA ILE A 177 -8.88 -3.53 -15.92
C ILE A 177 -9.10 -4.87 -16.63
N ASN A 178 -10.28 -5.03 -17.23
CA ASN A 178 -10.57 -6.18 -18.07
C ASN A 178 -10.02 -5.93 -19.46
N GLY A 179 -9.08 -6.74 -19.92
CA GLY A 179 -8.48 -6.59 -21.23
C GLY A 179 -7.48 -7.68 -21.56
N LYS A 180 -6.86 -7.54 -22.73
CA LYS A 180 -5.80 -8.44 -23.22
C LYS A 180 -4.52 -7.66 -23.47
N THR A 181 -3.39 -8.33 -23.44
CA THR A 181 -2.11 -7.71 -23.79
C THR A 181 -2.18 -7.13 -25.21
N PRO A 182 -1.92 -5.83 -25.41
CA PRO A 182 -1.93 -5.20 -26.73
C PRO A 182 -0.81 -5.72 -27.62
N ASN A 183 -0.95 -5.55 -28.94
CA ASN A 183 0.15 -5.73 -29.87
C ASN A 183 1.09 -4.50 -29.88
N PHE A 184 2.12 -4.52 -30.72
CA PHE A 184 3.08 -3.42 -30.83
C PHE A 184 2.42 -2.07 -31.18
N GLN A 185 1.55 -2.03 -32.19
CA GLN A 185 0.89 -0.79 -32.63
C GLN A 185 -0.06 -0.25 -31.58
N ASP A 186 -0.86 -1.12 -30.97
CA ASP A 186 -1.73 -0.77 -29.85
C ASP A 186 -0.91 -0.22 -28.65
N THR A 187 0.28 -0.77 -28.40
CA THR A 187 1.18 -0.28 -27.35
C THR A 187 1.68 1.14 -27.66
N LEU A 188 2.07 1.43 -28.91
CA LEU A 188 2.46 2.80 -29.32
C LEU A 188 1.31 3.80 -29.09
N ILE A 189 0.08 3.39 -29.39
CA ILE A 189 -1.12 4.21 -29.15
C ILE A 189 -1.29 4.49 -27.65
N GLY A 190 -1.21 3.45 -26.80
CA GLY A 190 -1.31 3.60 -25.34
C GLY A 190 -0.21 4.50 -24.76
N VAL A 191 1.03 4.39 -25.23
CA VAL A 191 2.14 5.25 -24.81
C VAL A 191 1.91 6.70 -25.23
N ASN A 192 1.41 6.94 -26.43
CA ASN A 192 1.07 8.29 -26.90
C ASN A 192 -0.09 8.89 -26.10
N ASP A 193 -1.11 8.09 -25.77
CA ASP A 193 -2.23 8.54 -24.95
C ASP A 193 -1.80 8.90 -23.53
N LEU A 194 -0.97 8.06 -22.90
CA LEU A 194 -0.35 8.36 -21.61
C LEU A 194 0.42 9.70 -21.65
N PHE A 195 1.18 9.92 -22.72
CA PHE A 195 1.93 11.16 -22.95
C PHE A 195 1.04 12.39 -23.11
N LYS A 196 -0.08 12.29 -23.85
CA LYS A 196 -1.05 13.40 -24.00
C LYS A 196 -1.62 13.85 -22.65
N HIS A 197 -1.70 12.94 -21.68
CA HIS A 197 -2.13 13.25 -20.33
C HIS A 197 -1.01 13.76 -19.40
N GLY A 198 0.22 13.90 -19.92
CA GLY A 198 1.37 14.45 -19.20
C GLY A 198 2.25 13.42 -18.51
N PHE A 199 2.04 12.13 -18.78
CA PHE A 199 2.76 11.03 -18.14
C PHE A 199 3.71 10.32 -19.10
N PHE A 200 4.81 9.83 -18.57
CA PHE A 200 5.84 9.08 -19.27
C PHE A 200 5.99 7.71 -18.62
N MET A 201 6.40 6.69 -19.36
CA MET A 201 6.67 5.36 -18.80
C MET A 201 8.07 4.87 -19.17
N GLY A 202 8.92 4.61 -18.18
CA GLY A 202 10.28 4.10 -18.39
C GLY A 202 10.29 2.71 -19.04
N ASP A 203 9.38 1.83 -18.63
CA ASP A 203 9.26 0.45 -19.14
C ASP A 203 8.03 0.31 -20.05
N ALA A 204 7.94 1.14 -21.08
CA ALA A 204 6.85 1.08 -22.05
C ALA A 204 6.92 -0.22 -22.85
N LYS A 205 6.22 -1.28 -22.41
CA LYS A 205 6.17 -2.58 -23.11
C LYS A 205 4.76 -3.16 -23.04
N PRO A 206 4.38 -4.09 -23.95
CA PRO A 206 3.00 -4.55 -24.06
C PRO A 206 2.43 -5.14 -22.76
N SER A 207 3.25 -5.83 -21.96
CA SER A 207 2.82 -6.43 -20.69
C SER A 207 2.42 -5.42 -19.62
N ASN A 208 2.76 -4.14 -19.80
CA ASN A 208 2.44 -3.06 -18.85
C ASN A 208 1.19 -2.27 -19.29
N PHE A 209 0.49 -2.76 -20.32
CA PHE A 209 -0.77 -2.22 -20.82
C PHE A 209 -1.80 -3.33 -21.01
N LEU A 210 -3.08 -2.97 -21.02
CA LEU A 210 -4.17 -3.82 -21.47
C LEU A 210 -5.02 -3.09 -22.50
N LYS A 211 -5.40 -3.80 -23.56
CA LYS A 211 -6.44 -3.37 -24.50
C LYS A 211 -7.78 -3.88 -24.01
N THR A 212 -8.68 -2.96 -23.72
CA THR A 212 -10.06 -3.24 -23.30
C THR A 212 -10.89 -3.77 -24.48
N PRO A 213 -12.01 -4.46 -24.22
CA PRO A 213 -12.96 -4.85 -25.27
C PRO A 213 -13.46 -3.67 -26.11
N GLU A 214 -13.55 -2.48 -25.50
CA GLU A 214 -13.97 -1.23 -26.14
C GLU A 214 -12.86 -0.61 -27.02
N GLY A 215 -11.65 -1.17 -26.97
CA GLY A 215 -10.52 -0.79 -27.82
C GLY A 215 -9.57 0.24 -27.21
N SER A 216 -9.83 0.72 -25.99
CA SER A 216 -8.88 1.59 -25.26
C SER A 216 -7.65 0.80 -24.81
N VAL A 217 -6.48 1.42 -24.84
CA VAL A 217 -5.23 0.81 -24.35
C VAL A 217 -4.82 1.53 -23.08
N GLU A 218 -4.97 0.86 -21.95
CA GLU A 218 -4.75 1.46 -20.63
C GLU A 218 -3.46 0.93 -19.97
N PRO A 219 -2.68 1.79 -19.30
CA PRO A 219 -1.54 1.35 -18.49
C PRO A 219 -2.01 0.57 -17.26
N ILE A 220 -1.27 -0.48 -16.89
CA ILE A 220 -1.56 -1.30 -15.71
C ILE A 220 -0.39 -1.39 -14.71
N ASP A 221 0.83 -1.00 -15.10
CA ASP A 221 1.97 -0.92 -14.20
C ASP A 221 2.47 0.53 -14.13
N PHE A 222 2.26 1.17 -12.98
CA PHE A 222 2.62 2.56 -12.75
C PHE A 222 3.96 2.73 -12.02
N GLY A 223 4.65 1.64 -11.69
CA GLY A 223 5.86 1.68 -10.87
C GLY A 223 7.04 2.38 -11.51
N LEU A 224 7.00 2.63 -12.83
CA LEU A 224 7.99 3.38 -13.61
C LEU A 224 7.32 4.48 -14.46
N VAL A 225 6.12 4.89 -14.09
CA VAL A 225 5.46 6.07 -14.68
C VAL A 225 5.99 7.32 -14.00
N PHE A 226 6.18 8.42 -14.72
CA PHE A 226 6.70 9.67 -14.18
C PHE A 226 6.18 10.88 -14.95
N LYS A 227 6.39 12.09 -14.41
CA LYS A 227 6.04 13.35 -15.07
C LYS A 227 7.28 14.20 -15.26
N ARG A 228 7.24 15.08 -16.26
CA ARG A 228 8.35 15.98 -16.59
C ARG A 228 8.67 16.98 -15.48
N ASP A 229 7.65 17.46 -14.79
CA ASP A 229 7.74 18.50 -13.76
C ASP A 229 8.13 17.98 -12.37
N SER A 230 8.10 16.66 -12.16
CA SER A 230 8.40 16.05 -10.86
C SER A 230 9.72 15.29 -10.80
N LEU A 231 10.54 15.32 -11.85
CA LEU A 231 11.76 14.50 -11.98
C LEU A 231 12.71 14.60 -10.79
N GLU A 232 12.87 15.78 -10.20
CA GLU A 232 13.77 16.01 -9.06
C GLU A 232 13.28 15.32 -7.78
N PHE A 233 11.96 15.23 -7.59
CA PHE A 233 11.32 14.70 -6.38
C PHE A 233 11.13 13.18 -6.39
N ILE A 234 11.41 12.50 -7.51
CA ILE A 234 11.32 11.04 -7.62
C ILE A 234 12.41 10.40 -6.74
N ASP A 235 12.07 9.32 -6.02
CA ASP A 235 13.05 8.56 -5.24
C ASP A 235 14.22 8.06 -6.11
N ALA A 236 15.45 8.07 -5.58
CA ALA A 236 16.65 7.72 -6.33
C ALA A 236 16.59 6.32 -6.94
N GLU A 237 15.99 5.34 -6.24
CA GLU A 237 15.88 3.98 -6.75
C GLU A 237 14.86 3.87 -7.88
N VAL A 238 13.74 4.61 -7.78
CA VAL A 238 12.77 4.74 -8.88
C VAL A 238 13.44 5.37 -10.11
N LYS A 239 14.22 6.45 -9.95
CA LYS A 239 14.96 7.09 -11.06
C LYS A 239 15.88 6.10 -11.77
N LYS A 240 16.67 5.33 -11.02
CA LYS A 240 17.55 4.29 -11.58
C LYS A 240 16.76 3.24 -12.36
N ASN A 241 15.64 2.78 -11.80
CA ASN A 241 14.81 1.76 -12.45
C ASN A 241 14.16 2.29 -13.74
N ILE A 242 13.72 3.56 -13.77
CA ILE A 242 13.21 4.22 -14.98
C ILE A 242 14.25 4.20 -16.09
N ILE A 243 15.48 4.66 -15.81
CA ILE A 243 16.57 4.69 -16.81
C ILE A 243 16.93 3.27 -17.25
N SER A 244 17.11 2.35 -16.29
CA SER A 244 17.49 0.97 -16.57
C SER A 244 16.50 0.29 -17.53
N ASP A 245 15.21 0.35 -17.25
CA ASP A 245 14.22 -0.40 -18.03
C ASP A 245 13.88 0.31 -19.35
N TYR A 246 14.01 1.65 -19.39
CA TYR A 246 14.04 2.38 -20.65
C TYR A 246 15.12 1.83 -21.58
N LEU A 247 16.35 1.68 -21.07
CA LEU A 247 17.50 1.17 -21.84
C LEU A 247 17.39 -0.32 -22.20
N LYS A 248 16.76 -1.14 -21.36
CA LYS A 248 16.55 -2.58 -21.66
C LYS A 248 15.58 -2.83 -22.80
N GLY A 249 14.75 -1.86 -23.16
CA GLY A 249 13.87 -2.00 -24.31
C GLY A 249 12.64 -1.10 -24.32
N GLY A 250 12.32 -0.42 -23.22
CA GLY A 250 11.18 0.50 -23.15
C GLY A 250 11.22 1.56 -24.26
N PHE A 251 12.40 2.07 -24.61
CA PHE A 251 12.58 3.07 -25.67
C PHE A 251 12.03 2.63 -27.05
N ARG A 252 11.85 1.33 -27.29
CA ARG A 252 11.39 0.78 -28.58
C ARG A 252 9.88 0.97 -28.82
N TYR A 253 9.12 1.21 -27.76
CA TYR A 253 7.67 1.44 -27.82
C TYR A 253 7.32 2.92 -27.63
N ILE A 254 8.30 3.81 -27.75
CA ILE A 254 8.06 5.25 -27.73
C ILE A 254 7.85 5.72 -29.18
N PRO A 255 6.69 6.31 -29.51
CA PRO A 255 6.44 6.91 -30.82
C PRO A 255 7.52 7.94 -31.17
N ASN A 256 7.88 8.01 -32.45
CA ASN A 256 8.96 8.89 -32.92
C ASN A 256 8.67 10.37 -32.62
N GLU A 257 7.39 10.74 -32.64
CA GLU A 257 6.89 12.11 -32.44
C GLU A 257 7.17 12.65 -31.04
N ILE A 258 7.24 11.77 -30.03
CA ILE A 258 7.42 12.15 -28.62
C ILE A 258 8.77 11.69 -28.06
N LYS A 259 9.62 11.11 -28.91
CA LYS A 259 10.87 10.47 -28.49
C LYS A 259 11.88 11.49 -27.96
N LYS A 260 11.90 12.71 -28.49
CA LYS A 260 12.78 13.80 -28.04
C LYS A 260 12.47 14.21 -26.60
N GLU A 261 11.19 14.27 -26.26
CA GLU A 261 10.68 14.61 -24.95
C GLU A 261 11.03 13.55 -23.91
N TYR A 262 10.88 12.27 -24.27
CA TYR A 262 11.36 11.15 -23.46
C TYR A 262 12.86 11.26 -23.22
N HIS A 263 13.63 11.42 -24.29
CA HIS A 263 15.09 11.52 -24.21
C HIS A 263 15.53 12.67 -23.27
N SER A 264 14.94 13.85 -23.40
CA SER A 264 15.24 14.99 -22.50
C SER A 264 14.98 14.65 -21.03
N CYS A 265 13.91 13.93 -20.71
CA CYS A 265 13.64 13.51 -19.33
C CYS A 265 14.65 12.47 -18.85
N ILE A 266 15.02 11.50 -19.69
CA ILE A 266 16.01 10.48 -19.35
C ILE A 266 17.39 11.09 -19.12
N VAL A 267 17.83 12.04 -19.97
CA VAL A 267 19.08 12.79 -19.75
C VAL A 267 19.03 13.57 -18.45
N LYS A 268 17.93 14.28 -18.15
CA LYS A 268 17.81 15.00 -16.87
C LYS A 268 17.89 14.05 -15.67
N LEU A 269 17.29 12.86 -15.74
CA LEU A 269 17.41 11.84 -14.69
C LEU A 269 18.85 11.30 -14.56
N ASP A 270 19.53 11.09 -15.70
CA ASP A 270 20.93 10.69 -15.75
C ASP A 270 21.83 11.71 -15.05
N ASP A 271 21.65 12.99 -15.37
CA ASP A 271 22.38 14.11 -14.77
C ASP A 271 22.14 14.18 -13.25
N ILE A 272 20.88 14.06 -12.80
CA ILE A 272 20.52 14.07 -11.37
C ILE A 272 21.20 12.92 -10.62
N LEU A 273 21.28 11.72 -11.21
CA LEU A 273 21.91 10.57 -10.59
C LEU A 273 23.44 10.59 -10.67
N GLY A 274 24.01 11.30 -11.66
CA GLY A 274 25.44 11.48 -11.83
C GLY A 274 26.20 10.15 -11.88
N LYS A 275 27.01 9.89 -10.84
CA LYS A 275 27.83 8.67 -10.76
C LYS A 275 27.02 7.40 -10.52
N ASP A 276 25.81 7.53 -9.96
CA ASP A 276 24.95 6.41 -9.61
C ASP A 276 24.02 6.01 -10.76
N SER A 277 24.14 6.68 -11.91
CA SER A 277 23.29 6.41 -13.07
C SER A 277 23.56 5.03 -13.71
N PRO A 278 22.52 4.29 -14.10
CA PRO A 278 22.64 3.04 -14.85
C PRO A 278 23.35 3.17 -16.20
N THR A 279 23.33 4.34 -16.85
CA THR A 279 23.92 4.55 -18.20
C THR A 279 25.39 4.14 -18.26
N ARG A 280 26.14 4.39 -17.18
CA ARG A 280 27.57 4.07 -17.04
C ARG A 280 27.90 2.59 -17.14
N LYS A 281 26.90 1.70 -16.93
CA LYS A 281 27.05 0.25 -16.96
C LYS A 281 26.47 -0.39 -18.23
N ILE A 282 25.95 0.42 -19.16
CA ILE A 282 25.26 -0.04 -20.36
C ILE A 282 26.17 0.12 -21.58
N ASN A 283 26.03 -0.80 -22.54
CA ASN A 283 26.80 -0.78 -23.78
C ASN A 283 26.46 0.48 -24.61
N VAL A 284 27.49 1.16 -25.14
CA VAL A 284 27.37 2.36 -25.99
C VAL A 284 26.40 2.18 -27.16
N LYS A 285 26.34 0.99 -27.76
CA LYS A 285 25.39 0.68 -28.85
C LYS A 285 23.93 0.71 -28.40
N ILE A 286 23.66 0.37 -27.15
CA ILE A 286 22.30 0.44 -26.56
C ILE A 286 21.96 1.89 -26.24
N LEU A 287 22.89 2.64 -25.64
CA LEU A 287 22.73 4.08 -25.37
C LEU A 287 22.37 4.84 -26.66
N SER A 288 23.18 4.67 -27.70
CA SER A 288 22.95 5.31 -29.01
C SER A 288 21.58 4.99 -29.61
N LYS A 289 21.10 3.74 -29.48
CA LYS A 289 19.75 3.35 -29.96
C LYS A 289 18.62 3.97 -29.13
N ALA A 290 18.85 4.15 -27.83
CA ALA A 290 17.95 4.82 -26.91
C ALA A 290 18.05 6.37 -27.02
N GLY A 291 18.99 6.86 -27.83
CA GLY A 291 19.21 8.28 -28.06
C GLY A 291 20.16 8.95 -27.08
N LEU A 292 20.79 8.19 -26.17
CA LEU A 292 21.77 8.67 -25.18
C LEU A 292 23.22 8.54 -25.67
#